data_AF-A0A2M8KEH1-F1
#
_entry.id   AF-A0A2M8KEH1-F1
#
_cell.length_a   1.000
_cell.length_b   1.000
_cell.length_c   1.000
_cell.angle_alpha   90.00
_cell.angle_beta   90.00
_cell.angle_gamma   90.00
#
_symmetry.space_group_name_H-M   'P 1'
#
loop_
_entity.id
_entity.type
_entity.pdbx_description
1 polymer ?
#
loop_
_entity_poly.entity_id
_entity_poly.type
_entity_poly.pdbx_seq_one_letter_code
_entity_poly.pdbx_strand_id
1 'polypeptide(L)'
;MIKFPVPQFIDVEDRIVGQLTIKQFLWLLLGGGIILAIYYFGHLQFWAFLTLSAPIATLFISFAFVKIQGQSFVTRLGAMISYLTKPKLFIWQRKNNNG
;
A
#
# COMPACT_ATOMS: atom_id res chain seq x y z
N MET A 1 -42.72 -0.95 9.68
CA MET A 1 -41.75 -1.87 9.07
C MET A 1 -40.35 -1.37 9.37
N ILE A 2 -39.58 -2.11 10.16
CA ILE A 2 -38.22 -1.73 10.56
C ILE A 2 -37.28 -2.21 9.46
N LYS A 3 -36.53 -1.30 8.83
CA LYS A 3 -35.50 -1.65 7.85
C LYS A 3 -34.16 -1.73 8.58
N PHE A 4 -33.61 -2.93 8.74
CA PHE A 4 -32.24 -3.10 9.23
C PHE A 4 -31.30 -2.67 8.10
N PRO A 5 -30.42 -1.65 8.30
CA PRO A 5 -29.39 -1.36 7.32
C PRO A 5 -28.48 -2.59 7.23
N VAL A 6 -28.32 -3.14 6.03
CA VAL A 6 -27.39 -4.24 5.78
C VAL A 6 -25.99 -3.75 6.18
N PRO A 7 -25.33 -4.37 7.16
CA PRO A 7 -24.02 -3.93 7.58
C PRO A 7 -23.01 -4.16 6.44
N GLN A 8 -22.46 -3.08 5.90
CA GLN A 8 -21.49 -3.11 4.80
C GLN A 8 -20.05 -3.35 5.32
N PHE A 9 -19.83 -4.45 6.05
CA PHE A 9 -18.52 -4.76 6.64
C PHE A 9 -17.54 -5.46 5.69
N ILE A 10 -17.64 -5.28 4.37
CA ILE A 10 -16.81 -6.02 3.40
C ILE A 10 -15.42 -5.40 3.18
N ASP A 11 -15.19 -4.15 3.58
CA ASP A 11 -13.94 -3.43 3.25
C ASP A 11 -13.09 -3.02 4.47
N VAL A 12 -13.23 -3.72 5.60
CA VAL A 12 -12.30 -3.50 6.72
C VAL A 12 -11.06 -4.35 6.47
N GLU A 13 -10.10 -3.77 5.75
CA GLU A 13 -8.79 -4.36 5.49
C GLU A 13 -8.18 -4.96 6.78
N ASP A 14 -7.94 -6.28 6.79
CA ASP A 14 -7.51 -7.04 7.99
C ASP A 14 -6.30 -6.38 8.66
N ARG A 15 -6.53 -5.81 9.84
CA ARG A 15 -5.47 -5.22 10.68
C ARG A 15 -4.90 -6.34 11.54
N ILE A 16 -3.87 -7.02 11.04
CA ILE A 16 -3.26 -8.18 11.72
C ILE A 16 -2.60 -7.79 13.06
N VAL A 17 -2.09 -6.55 13.21
CA VAL A 17 -1.41 -6.11 14.45
C VAL A 17 -1.97 -4.80 14.98
N GLY A 18 -3.18 -4.83 15.56
CA GLY A 18 -3.79 -3.74 16.32
C GLY A 18 -4.13 -2.46 15.54
N GLN A 19 -3.11 -1.72 15.09
CA GLN A 19 -3.20 -0.46 14.34
C GLN A 19 -2.48 -0.50 12.99
N LEU A 20 -1.60 -1.49 12.75
CA LEU A 20 -0.82 -1.63 11.52
C LEU A 20 -1.52 -2.56 10.52
N THR A 21 -1.66 -2.12 9.27
CA THR A 21 -2.14 -2.97 8.17
C THR A 21 -0.99 -3.78 7.56
N ILE A 22 -1.32 -4.90 6.89
CA ILE A 22 -0.33 -5.77 6.21
C ILE A 22 0.59 -4.98 5.28
N LYS A 23 0.06 -3.96 4.61
CA LYS A 23 0.83 -3.10 3.69
C LYS A 23 1.83 -2.22 4.44
N GLN A 24 1.45 -1.67 5.59
CA GLN A 24 2.35 -0.86 6.41
C GLN A 24 3.49 -1.72 6.96
N PHE A 25 3.16 -2.93 7.38
CA PHE A 25 4.15 -3.93 7.80
C PHE A 25 5.12 -4.26 6.65
N LEU A 26 4.62 -4.48 5.43
CA LEU A 26 5.47 -4.80 4.28
C LEU A 26 6.40 -3.63 3.88
N TRP A 27 5.92 -2.39 3.96
CA TRP A 27 6.76 -1.20 3.73
C TRP A 27 7.83 -1.03 4.80
N LEU A 28 7.49 -1.22 6.08
CA LEU A 28 8.48 -1.20 7.17
C LEU A 28 9.50 -2.32 7.04
N LEU A 29 9.07 -3.52 6.62
CA LEU A 29 9.95 -4.66 6.39
C LEU A 29 10.90 -4.38 5.21
N LEU A 30 10.41 -3.83 4.10
CA LEU A 30 11.24 -3.44 2.96
C LEU A 30 12.24 -2.32 3.33
N GLY A 31 11.76 -1.26 3.98
CA GLY A 31 12.61 -0.14 4.40
C GLY A 31 13.67 -0.57 5.41
N GLY A 32 13.28 -1.34 6.42
CA GLY A 32 14.20 -1.94 7.38
C GLY A 32 15.19 -2.92 6.74
N GLY A 33 14.73 -3.73 5.80
CA GLY A 33 15.56 -4.66 5.03
C GLY A 33 16.62 -3.95 4.17
N ILE A 34 16.25 -2.85 3.51
CA ILE A 34 17.19 -2.03 2.73
C ILE A 34 18.24 -1.39 3.66
N ILE A 35 17.82 -0.84 4.80
CA ILE A 35 18.74 -0.24 5.77
C ILE A 35 19.70 -1.30 6.34
N LEU A 36 19.20 -2.50 6.66
CA LEU A 36 20.01 -3.63 7.10
C LEU A 36 20.99 -4.08 6.01
N ALA A 37 20.57 -4.13 4.74
CA ALA A 37 21.46 -4.47 3.63
C ALA A 37 22.57 -3.42 3.47
N ILE A 38 22.26 -2.12 3.56
CA ILE A 38 23.26 -1.05 3.52
C ILE A 38 24.24 -1.21 4.69
N TYR A 39 23.74 -1.53 5.89
CA TYR A 39 24.58 -1.74 7.06
C TYR A 39 25.52 -2.94 6.89
N TYR A 40 25.00 -4.07 6.40
CA TYR A 40 25.75 -5.33 6.31
C TYR A 40 26.73 -5.37 5.13
N PHE A 41 26.32 -4.85 3.96
CA PHE A 41 27.13 -4.89 2.74
C PHE A 41 27.98 -3.64 2.52
N GLY A 42 27.54 -2.50 3.05
CA GLY A 42 28.17 -1.22 2.72
C GLY A 42 29.52 -0.99 3.43
N HIS A 43 29.78 -1.65 4.57
CA HIS A 43 30.98 -1.40 5.39
C HIS A 43 31.27 0.10 5.63
N LEU A 44 30.24 0.94 5.65
CA LEU A 44 30.39 2.38 5.82
C LEU A 44 30.69 2.71 7.28
N GLN A 45 31.49 3.76 7.49
CA GLN A 45 31.65 4.36 8.80
C GLN A 45 30.28 4.81 9.35
N PHE A 46 30.05 4.64 10.65
CA PHE A 46 28.74 4.82 11.30
C PHE A 46 28.03 6.14 10.90
N TRP A 47 28.78 7.24 10.82
CA TRP A 47 28.26 8.54 10.41
C TRP A 47 27.74 8.59 8.96
N ALA A 48 28.44 7.94 8.03
CA ALA A 48 28.03 7.88 6.64
C ALA A 48 26.80 6.98 6.47
N PHE A 49 26.74 5.87 7.21
CA PHE A 49 25.54 5.02 7.27
C PHE A 49 24.33 5.78 7.79
N LEU A 50 24.47 6.54 8.88
CA LEU A 50 23.37 7.30 9.47
C LEU A 50 22.85 8.38 8.51
N THR A 51 23.76 9.09 7.85
CA THR A 51 23.41 10.15 6.90
C THR A 51 22.65 9.60 5.69
N LEU A 52 23.02 8.40 5.21
CA LEU A 52 22.36 7.76 4.07
C LEU A 52 21.03 7.08 4.47
N SER A 53 20.99 6.41 5.61
CA SER A 53 19.80 5.69 6.08
C SER A 53 18.69 6.62 6.55
N ALA A 54 19.00 7.80 7.09
CA ALA A 54 18.00 8.77 7.56
C ALA A 54 16.94 9.17 6.50
N PRO A 55 17.31 9.60 5.28
CA PRO A 55 16.31 9.92 4.25
C PRO A 55 15.53 8.69 3.80
N ILE A 56 16.18 7.52 3.70
CA ILE A 56 15.53 6.26 3.32
C ILE A 56 14.49 5.85 4.38
N ALA A 57 14.85 5.87 5.65
CA ALA A 57 13.95 5.55 6.75
C ALA A 57 12.74 6.50 6.74
N THR A 58 12.98 7.80 6.58
CA THR A 58 11.93 8.83 6.53
C THR A 58 10.94 8.57 5.38
N LEU A 59 11.45 8.19 4.21
CA LEU A 59 10.65 7.92 3.02
C LEU A 59 9.77 6.67 3.19
N PHE A 60 10.33 5.58 3.70
CA PHE A 60 9.59 4.33 3.94
C PHE A 60 8.57 4.45 5.08
N ILE A 61 8.92 5.17 6.15
CA ILE A 61 7.98 5.50 7.24
C ILE A 61 6.84 6.36 6.69
N SER A 62 7.15 7.34 5.84
CA SER A 62 6.11 8.14 5.18
C SER A 62 5.16 7.26 4.36
N PHE A 63 5.67 6.30 3.57
CA PHE A 63 4.81 5.36 2.84
C PHE A 63 4.01 4.42 3.75
N ALA A 64 4.54 4.04 4.92
CA ALA A 64 3.82 3.22 5.88
C ALA A 64 2.69 4.00 6.57
N PHE A 65 2.92 5.24 7.00
CA PHE A 65 1.96 5.96 7.85
C PHE A 65 1.12 7.03 7.13
N VAL A 66 1.60 7.58 6.01
CA VAL A 66 0.85 8.59 5.24
C VAL A 66 -0.27 7.89 4.47
N LYS A 67 -1.50 8.07 4.95
CA LYS A 67 -2.73 7.58 4.30
C LYS A 67 -3.28 8.66 3.38
N ILE A 68 -3.31 8.42 2.07
CA ILE A 68 -3.97 9.32 1.12
C ILE A 68 -5.44 8.90 0.98
N GLN A 69 -6.35 9.72 1.54
CA GLN A 69 -7.81 9.58 1.42
C GLN A 69 -8.38 8.21 1.87
N GLY A 70 -7.94 7.69 3.02
CA GLY A 70 -8.58 6.54 3.68
C GLY A 70 -8.35 5.17 3.03
N GLN A 71 -7.74 5.10 1.85
CA GLN A 71 -7.36 3.84 1.19
C GLN A 71 -5.87 3.57 1.33
N SER A 72 -5.49 2.31 1.48
CA SER A 72 -4.09 1.93 1.52
C SER A 72 -3.40 2.26 0.19
N PHE A 73 -2.26 2.95 0.26
CA PHE A 73 -1.51 3.46 -0.89
C PHE A 73 -1.19 2.36 -1.92
N VAL A 74 -1.03 1.11 -1.48
CA VAL A 74 -0.79 -0.05 -2.37
C VAL A 74 -2.03 -0.46 -3.16
N THR A 75 -3.25 -0.39 -2.61
CA THR A 75 -4.47 -0.63 -3.42
C THR A 75 -4.60 0.45 -4.47
N ARG A 76 -4.34 1.70 -4.09
CA ARG A 76 -4.37 2.83 -5.01
C ARG A 76 -3.29 2.71 -6.10
N LEU A 77 -2.08 2.27 -5.75
CA LEU A 77 -1.01 1.99 -6.70
C LEU A 77 -1.33 0.82 -7.62
N GLY A 78 -1.83 -0.29 -7.07
CA GLY A 78 -2.29 -1.43 -7.86
C GLY A 78 -3.42 -1.03 -8.81
N ALA A 79 -4.37 -0.22 -8.35
CA ALA A 79 -5.43 0.35 -9.17
C ALA A 79 -4.88 1.37 -10.19
N MET A 80 -3.88 2.19 -9.88
CA MET A 80 -3.22 3.11 -10.81
C MET A 80 -2.44 2.35 -11.89
N ILE A 81 -1.65 1.36 -11.51
CA ILE A 81 -0.91 0.50 -12.44
C ILE A 81 -1.91 -0.26 -13.30
N SER A 82 -2.95 -0.85 -12.71
CA SER A 82 -4.02 -1.49 -13.46
C SER A 82 -4.77 -0.51 -14.36
N TYR A 83 -4.97 0.75 -13.95
CA TYR A 83 -5.57 1.79 -14.79
C TYR A 83 -4.67 2.20 -15.96
N LEU A 84 -3.35 2.26 -15.75
CA LEU A 84 -2.35 2.58 -16.78
C LEU A 84 -2.13 1.42 -17.75
N THR A 85 -2.17 0.18 -17.26
CA THR A 85 -1.91 -1.04 -18.06
C THR A 85 -3.18 -1.63 -18.67
N LYS A 86 -4.37 -1.38 -18.10
CA LYS A 86 -5.61 -1.79 -18.75
C LYS A 86 -5.83 -0.96 -20.01
N PRO A 87 -5.98 -1.59 -21.18
CA PRO A 87 -6.42 -0.87 -22.36
C PRO A 87 -7.81 -0.29 -22.05
N LYS A 88 -8.01 1.01 -22.36
CA LYS A 88 -9.30 1.74 -22.28
C LYS A 88 -10.32 1.22 -23.30
N LEU A 89 -10.43 -0.10 -23.48
CA LEU A 89 -11.47 -0.72 -24.28
C LEU A 89 -12.77 -0.71 -23.47
N PHE A 90 -13.43 0.44 -23.49
CA PHE A 90 -14.84 0.59 -23.16
C PHE A 90 -15.65 -0.12 -24.26
N ILE A 91 -15.66 -1.46 -24.25
CA ILE A 91 -16.57 -2.22 -25.10
C ILE A 91 -17.94 -2.13 -24.42
N TRP A 92 -18.79 -1.21 -24.91
CA TRP A 92 -20.18 -1.15 -24.50
C TRP A 92 -20.88 -2.44 -24.97
N GLN A 93 -21.05 -3.39 -24.06
CA GLN A 93 -21.82 -4.60 -24.35
C GLN A 93 -23.30 -4.29 -24.13
N ARG A 94 -24.03 -4.13 -25.23
CA ARG A 94 -25.49 -4.12 -25.24
C ARG A 94 -25.96 -5.48 -24.72
N LYS A 95 -26.57 -5.51 -23.53
CA LYS A 95 -27.26 -6.70 -23.03
C LYS A 95 -28.35 -7.04 -24.04
N ASN A 96 -28.12 -8.07 -24.86
CA ASN A 96 -29.13 -8.56 -25.77
C ASN A 96 -30.14 -9.35 -24.94
N ASN A 97 -31.24 -8.70 -24.59
CA ASN A 97 -32.38 -9.34 -23.94
C ASN A 97 -33.14 -10.11 -25.03
N ASN A 98 -32.79 -11.38 -25.22
CA ASN A 98 -33.65 -12.28 -25.96
C ASN A 98 -34.68 -12.82 -24.97
N GLY A 99 -35.96 -12.54 -25.26
CA GLY A 99 -37.12 -12.91 -24.45
C GLY A 99 -37.47 -14.40 -24.51
#